data_AF-A0A661UZG8-F1
#
_entry.id   AF-A0A661UZG8-F1
#
_cell.length_a   1.000
_cell.length_b   1.000
_cell.length_c   1.000
_cell.angle_alpha   90.00
_cell.angle_beta   90.00
_cell.angle_gamma   90.00
#
_symmetry.space_group_name_H-M   'P 1'
#
loop_
_entity.id
_entity.type
_entity.pdbx_description
1 polymer ?
#
loop_
_entity_poly.entity_id
_entity_poly.type
_entity_poly.pdbx_seq_one_letter_code
_entity_poly.pdbx_strand_id
1 'polypeptide(L)' 'LILPLEVKSGLNRNLKSLRSYEEKYQPALMIRCSPRNFRQQDNFINIPLYAVAACLDF' A
#
# COMPACT_ATOMS: atom_id res chain seq x y z
N LEU A 1 -8.94 11.01 8.93
CA LEU A 1 -8.49 10.40 7.65
C LEU A 1 -8.17 8.94 7.93
N ILE A 2 -8.81 8.00 7.22
CA ILE A 2 -8.54 6.56 7.37
C ILE A 2 -7.76 6.12 6.13
N LEU A 3 -6.55 5.59 6.33
CA LEU A 3 -5.67 5.14 5.26
C LEU A 3 -5.43 3.63 5.40
N PRO A 4 -5.94 2.79 4.49
CA PRO A 4 -5.63 1.36 4.50
C PRO A 4 -4.16 1.11 4.15
N LEU A 5 -3.51 0.32 5.00
CA LEU A 5 -2.15 -0.17 4.80
C LEU A 5 -2.14 -1.70 4.72
N GLU A 6 -1.66 -2.23 3.61
CA GLU A 6 -1.42 -3.68 3.44
C GLU A 6 0.08 -3.97 3.39
N VAL A 7 0.57 -4.86 4.25
CA VAL A 7 1.98 -5.28 4.25
C VAL A 7 2.11 -6.69 3.68
N LYS A 8 3.05 -6.88 2.76
CA LYS A 8 3.40 -8.17 2.18
C LYS A 8 4.88 -8.48 2.39
N SER A 9 5.19 -9.70 2.78
CA SER A 9 6.57 -10.22 2.84
C SER A 9 7.09 -10.76 1.50
N GLY A 10 6.18 -11.15 0.59
CA GLY A 10 6.53 -11.76 -0.69
C GLY A 10 6.29 -10.86 -1.91
N LEU A 11 6.75 -11.31 -3.07
CA LEU A 11 6.56 -10.61 -4.35
C LEU A 11 5.17 -10.84 -4.97
N ASN A 12 4.22 -11.48 -4.29
CA ASN A 12 2.91 -11.73 -4.88
C ASN A 12 2.19 -10.42 -5.25
N ARG A 13 1.66 -10.33 -6.48
CA ARG A 13 0.93 -9.16 -6.99
C ARG A 13 -0.51 -9.07 -6.52
N ASN A 14 -1.04 -10.14 -5.92
CA ASN A 14 -2.46 -10.24 -5.61
C ASN A 14 -2.86 -9.22 -4.54
N LEU A 15 -3.88 -8.38 -4.79
CA LEU A 15 -4.31 -7.27 -3.94
C LEU A 15 -5.70 -7.55 -3.31
N LYS A 16 -6.02 -8.82 -2.99
CA LYS A 16 -7.39 -9.22 -2.62
C LYS A 16 -7.97 -8.40 -1.45
N SER A 17 -7.25 -8.30 -0.34
CA SER A 17 -7.68 -7.56 0.85
C SER A 17 -7.79 -6.06 0.57
N LEU A 18 -6.78 -5.47 -0.07
CA LEU A 18 -6.76 -4.04 -0.38
C LEU A 18 -7.90 -3.64 -1.33
N ARG A 19 -8.17 -4.44 -2.38
CA ARG A 19 -9.30 -4.21 -3.29
C ARG A 19 -10.66 -4.36 -2.62
N SER A 20 -10.83 -5.39 -1.78
CA SER A 20 -12.09 -5.57 -1.04
C SER A 20 -12.38 -4.37 -0.12
N TYR A 21 -11.34 -3.79 0.48
CA TYR A 21 -11.47 -2.57 1.26
C TYR A 21 -11.82 -1.35 0.40
N GLU A 22 -11.16 -1.20 -0.75
CA GLU A 22 -11.42 -0.14 -1.73
C GLU A 22 -12.87 -0.14 -2.22
N GLU A 23 -13.38 -1.31 -2.63
CA GLU A 23 -14.76 -1.48 -3.10
C GLU A 23 -15.80 -1.10 -2.04
N LYS A 24 -15.51 -1.41 -0.77
CA LYS A 24 -16.44 -1.18 0.34
C LYS A 24 -16.44 0.25 0.85
N TYR A 25 -15.28 0.91 0.85
CA TYR A 25 -15.10 2.16 1.59
C TYR A 25 -14.60 3.34 0.74
N GLN A 26 -14.19 3.11 -0.51
CA GLN A 26 -13.72 4.14 -1.45
C GLN A 26 -12.76 5.15 -0.79
N PRO A 27 -11.71 4.68 -0.09
CA PRO A 27 -10.82 5.59 0.62
C PRO A 27 -10.01 6.44 -0.38
N ALA A 28 -9.57 7.60 0.08
CA ALA A 28 -8.82 8.55 -0.75
C ALA A 28 -7.45 8.02 -1.22
N LEU A 29 -6.87 7.04 -0.50
CA LEU A 29 -5.56 6.49 -0.79
C LEU A 29 -5.44 5.04 -0.31
N MET A 30 -4.83 4.19 -1.13
CA MET A 30 -4.53 2.78 -0.90
C MET A 30 -3.02 2.59 -0.77
N ILE A 31 -2.55 2.14 0.39
CA ILE A 31 -1.10 1.99 0.66
C ILE A 31 -0.74 0.52 0.78
N ARG A 32 0.34 0.11 0.10
CA ARG A 32 0.95 -1.22 0.24
C ARG A 32 2.43 -1.10 0.55
N CYS A 33 2.91 -1.86 1.53
CA CYS A 33 4.34 -2.08 1.74
C CYS A 33 4.74 -3.48 1.27
N SER A 34 5.76 -3.61 0.42
CA SER A 34 6.23 -4.92 -0.07
C SER A 34 7.69 -4.89 -0.51
N PRO A 35 8.36 -6.03 -0.76
CA PRO A 35 9.73 -6.04 -1.30
C PRO A 35 9.85 -5.50 -2.73
N ARG A 36 8.75 -5.06 -3.35
CA ARG A 36 8.72 -4.51 -4.70
C ARG A 36 9.16 -3.05 -4.71
N ASN A 37 9.69 -2.61 -5.85
CA ASN A 37 10.05 -1.22 -6.11
C ASN A 37 8.86 -0.25 -5.90
N PHE A 38 9.22 1.01 -5.65
CA PHE A 38 8.24 2.08 -5.50
C PHE A 38 7.34 2.16 -6.74
N ARG A 39 6.04 2.33 -6.51
CA ARG A 39 5.06 2.53 -7.57
C ARG A 39 3.93 3.40 -7.05
N GLN A 40 3.59 4.44 -7.78
CA GLN A 40 2.40 5.25 -7.55
C GLN A 40 1.54 5.21 -8.82
N GLN A 41 0.25 4.94 -8.65
CA GLN A 41 -0.72 4.97 -9.73
C GLN A 41 -2.08 5.32 -9.14
N ASP A 42 -2.72 6.38 -9.64
CA ASP A 42 -4.03 6.85 -9.17
C ASP A 42 -4.02 7.06 -7.64
N ASN A 43 -4.93 6.39 -6.94
CA ASN A 43 -5.03 6.36 -5.48
C ASN A 43 -4.17 5.27 -4.84
N PHE A 44 -3.31 4.54 -5.56
CA PHE A 44 -2.52 3.42 -5.04
C PHE A 44 -1.02 3.75 -4.96
N ILE A 45 -0.41 3.47 -3.80
CA ILE A 45 1.04 3.59 -3.57
C ILE A 45 1.60 2.26 -3.06
N ASN A 46 2.66 1.77 -3.71
CA ASN A 46 3.53 0.73 -3.19
C ASN A 46 4.82 1.34 -2.67
N ILE A 47 5.10 1.17 -1.38
CA ILE A 47 6.34 1.54 -0.72
C ILE A 47 7.21 0.29 -0.58
N PRO A 48 8.48 0.31 -1.02
CA PRO A 48 9.42 -0.78 -0.74
C PRO A 48 9.64 -0.94 0.76
N LEU A 49 9.71 -2.17 1.28
CA LEU A 49 9.90 -2.41 2.73
C LEU A 49 11.12 -1.68 3.30
N TYR A 50 12.22 -1.61 2.56
CA TYR A 50 13.44 -0.91 2.99
C TYR A 50 13.26 0.61 3.09
N ALA A 51 12.25 1.18 2.45
CA ALA A 51 11.98 2.61 2.42
C ALA A 51 10.92 3.03 3.44
N VAL A 52 10.27 2.08 4.15
CA VAL A 52 9.20 2.39 5.11
C VAL A 52 9.70 3.25 6.26
N ALA A 53 10.96 3.07 6.68
CA ALA A 53 11.56 3.88 7.73
C ALA A 53 11.60 5.38 7.38
N ALA A 54 11.86 5.72 6.11
CA ALA A 54 11.85 7.11 5.64
C ALA A 54 10.47 7.77 5.71
N CYS A 55 9.40 6.99 5.90
CA CYS A 55 8.04 7.51 6.12
C CYS A 55 7.75 7.82 7.59
N LEU A 56 8.66 7.53 8.52
CA LEU A 56 8.47 7.75 9.97
C LEU A 56 9.09 9.07 10.45
N ASP A 57 9.96 9.68 9.65
CA ASP A 57 10.61 10.95 9.96
C ASP A 57 9.64 12.11 9.66
N PHE A 58 8.79 12.44 10.64
CA PHE A 58 7.94 13.63 10.67
C PHE A 58 8.41 14.61 11.75
#